data_AF-A0A6C0END9-F1
#
_entry.id   AF-A0A6C0END9-F1
#
_cell.length_a   1.000
_cell.length_b   1.000
_cell.length_c   1.000
_cell.angle_alpha   90.00
_cell.angle_beta   90.00
_cell.angle_gamma   90.00
#
_symmetry.space_group_name_H-M   'P 1'
#
loop_
_entity.id
_entity.type
_entity.pdbx_description
1 polymer ?
#
loop_
_entity_poly.entity_id
_entity_poly.type
_entity_poly.pdbx_seq_one_letter_code
_entity_poly.pdbx_strand_id
1 'polypeptide(L)'
;MAGGLFGRPFVFNEKCIIFSLICMALFLYKPHFQNQYLLYLTLFIIFVVAYVAMAWYDYYFNCDIVPLNRGPGYGPTQLFKPDAHVPEKQEKGKDTPLDAQRRHFLISVMHLALISPLLGYIAVYRKQINPITYPILGVLALFTAGYHGGKILINSH
;
A
#
# COMPACT_ATOMS: atom_id res chain seq x y z
N MET A 1 9.50 9.47 -8.78
CA MET A 1 10.95 9.56 -9.04
C MET A 1 11.49 8.13 -9.09
N ALA A 2 12.01 7.63 -10.20
CA ALA A 2 12.34 6.19 -10.31
C ALA A 2 13.79 5.82 -9.91
N GLY A 3 14.51 6.71 -9.23
CA GLY A 3 15.87 6.41 -8.72
C GLY A 3 16.89 6.06 -9.82
N GLY A 4 16.75 6.59 -11.04
CA GLY A 4 17.60 6.24 -12.17
C GLY A 4 17.21 4.97 -12.93
N LEU A 5 16.13 4.28 -12.52
CA LEU A 5 15.60 3.11 -13.20
C LEU A 5 14.52 3.50 -14.24
N PHE A 6 14.25 2.59 -15.18
CA PHE A 6 13.20 2.75 -16.19
C PHE A 6 13.34 3.99 -17.10
N GLY A 7 14.57 4.33 -17.48
CA GLY A 7 14.86 5.43 -18.42
C GLY A 7 14.73 6.84 -17.82
N ARG A 8 14.64 6.98 -16.49
CA ARG A 8 14.65 8.26 -15.77
C ARG A 8 16.08 8.60 -15.32
N PRO A 9 16.46 9.90 -15.19
CA PRO A 9 17.76 10.28 -14.65
C PRO A 9 17.91 9.80 -13.20
N PHE A 10 19.15 9.49 -12.80
CA PHE A 10 19.46 9.14 -11.41
C PHE A 10 19.23 10.36 -10.51
N VAL A 11 18.28 10.22 -9.59
CA VAL A 11 17.98 11.17 -8.53
C VAL A 11 17.93 10.36 -7.25
N PHE A 12 18.61 10.84 -6.20
CA PHE A 12 18.56 10.20 -4.90
C PHE A 12 17.11 10.09 -4.44
N ASN A 13 16.63 8.86 -4.22
CA ASN A 13 15.25 8.58 -3.84
C ASN A 13 15.20 8.05 -2.40
N GLU A 14 15.15 8.98 -1.44
CA GLU A 14 15.04 8.67 -0.01
C GLU A 14 13.81 7.82 0.35
N LYS A 15 12.70 7.95 -0.38
CA LYS A 15 11.45 7.23 -0.12
C LYS A 15 11.63 5.73 -0.34
N CYS A 16 12.30 5.34 -1.43
CA CYS A 16 12.62 3.95 -1.71
C CYS A 16 13.54 3.35 -0.65
N ILE A 17 14.52 4.12 -0.15
CA ILE A 17 15.43 3.67 0.90
C ILE A 17 14.67 3.45 2.21
N ILE A 18 13.89 4.44 2.66
CA ILE A 18 13.09 4.35 3.89
C ILE A 18 12.12 3.16 3.81
N PHE A 19 11.41 3.01 2.69
CA PHE A 19 10.50 1.88 2.48
C PHE A 19 11.21 0.53 2.59
N SER A 20 12.37 0.40 1.94
CA SER A 20 13.15 -0.85 1.96
C SER A 20 13.66 -1.19 3.37
N LEU A 21 14.08 -0.18 4.14
CA LEU A 21 14.48 -0.35 5.54
C LEU A 21 13.30 -0.76 6.43
N ILE A 22 12.10 -0.21 6.21
CA ILE A 22 10.89 -0.65 6.92
C ILE A 22 10.59 -2.13 6.61
N CYS A 23 10.66 -2.56 5.35
CA CYS A 23 10.48 -3.97 4.99
C CYS A 23 11.50 -4.89 5.68
N MET A 24 12.77 -4.48 5.74
CA MET A 24 13.80 -5.20 6.49
C MET A 24 13.47 -5.27 7.99
N ALA A 25 13.07 -4.15 8.59
CA ALA A 25 12.72 -4.09 10.01
C ALA A 25 11.52 -4.99 10.34
N LEU A 26 10.50 -5.02 9.49
CA LEU A 26 9.35 -5.92 9.64
C LEU A 26 9.76 -7.39 9.56
N PHE A 27 10.64 -7.75 8.63
CA PHE A 27 11.19 -9.10 8.53
C PHE A 27 12.00 -9.49 9.77
N LEU A 28 12.75 -8.53 10.35
CA LEU A 28 13.53 -8.72 11.57
C LEU A 28 12.70 -8.81 12.86
N TYR A 29 11.37 -8.67 12.80
CA TYR A 29 10.51 -8.82 13.99
C TYR A 29 10.58 -10.24 14.59
N LYS A 30 10.64 -11.28 13.74
CA LYS A 30 10.86 -12.69 14.15
C LYS A 30 11.60 -13.50 13.06
N PRO A 31 12.89 -13.23 12.80
CA PRO A 31 13.65 -13.96 11.80
C PRO A 31 14.03 -15.34 12.36
N HIS A 32 13.89 -16.38 11.54
CA HIS A 32 14.35 -17.73 11.89
C HIS A 32 15.47 -18.16 10.95
N PHE A 33 16.72 -17.89 11.34
CA PHE A 33 17.92 -18.23 10.57
C PHE A 33 18.98 -18.83 11.48
N GLN A 34 19.56 -19.96 11.07
CA GLN A 34 20.69 -20.58 11.77
C GLN A 34 22.04 -20.05 11.25
N ASN A 35 22.09 -19.61 10.00
CA ASN A 35 23.30 -19.09 9.36
C ASN A 35 23.21 -17.56 9.16
N GLN A 36 24.14 -16.83 9.75
CA GLN A 36 24.19 -15.37 9.70
C GLN A 36 24.48 -14.82 8.30
N TYR A 37 25.23 -15.56 7.47
CA TYR A 37 25.46 -15.18 6.07
C TYR A 37 24.16 -15.26 5.25
N LEU A 38 23.32 -16.26 5.50
CA LEU A 38 22.01 -16.37 4.85
C LEU A 38 21.05 -15.27 5.32
N LEU A 39 21.13 -14.87 6.58
CA LEU A 39 20.37 -13.72 7.09
C LEU A 39 20.76 -12.43 6.34
N TYR A 40 22.06 -12.12 6.25
CA TYR A 40 22.54 -10.93 5.54
C TYR A 40 22.20 -10.95 4.05
N LEU A 41 22.34 -12.11 3.39
CA LEU A 41 21.93 -12.26 2.00
C LEU A 41 20.42 -12.01 1.83
N THR A 42 19.60 -12.55 2.72
CA THR A 42 18.14 -12.36 2.67
C THR A 42 17.77 -10.89 2.88
N LEU A 43 18.40 -10.22 3.85
CA LEU A 43 18.19 -8.79 4.08
C LEU A 43 18.57 -7.94 2.87
N PHE A 44 19.69 -8.27 2.20
CA PHE A 44 20.10 -7.61 0.96
C PHE A 44 19.06 -7.81 -0.15
N ILE A 45 18.56 -9.04 -0.33
CA ILE A 45 17.52 -9.34 -1.32
C ILE A 45 16.24 -8.56 -1.01
N ILE A 46 15.79 -8.55 0.25
CA ILE A 46 14.60 -7.78 0.67
C ILE A 46 14.79 -6.30 0.34
N PHE A 47 15.95 -5.73 0.65
CA PHE A 47 16.25 -4.34 0.36
C PHE A 47 16.15 -4.03 -1.14
N VAL A 48 16.83 -4.82 -1.98
CA VAL A 48 16.85 -4.60 -3.44
C VAL A 48 15.46 -4.76 -4.02
N VAL A 49 14.72 -5.82 -3.65
CA VAL A 49 13.37 -6.07 -4.17
C VAL A 49 12.40 -4.98 -3.73
N ALA A 50 12.43 -4.58 -2.46
CA ALA A 50 11.58 -3.50 -1.96
C ALA A 50 11.90 -2.15 -2.64
N TYR A 51 13.18 -1.86 -2.86
CA TYR A 51 13.62 -0.65 -3.55
C TYR A 51 13.10 -0.63 -4.98
N VAL A 52 13.32 -1.71 -5.74
CA VAL A 52 12.91 -1.82 -7.14
C VAL A 52 11.39 -1.80 -7.25
N ALA A 53 10.66 -2.46 -6.34
CA ALA A 53 9.21 -2.43 -6.32
C ALA A 53 8.67 -1.00 -6.08
N MET A 54 9.28 -0.25 -5.15
CA MET A 54 8.89 1.13 -4.90
C MET A 54 9.26 2.06 -6.07
N ALA A 55 10.41 1.86 -6.70
CA ALA A 55 10.80 2.60 -7.90
C ALA A 55 9.90 2.29 -9.10
N TRP A 56 9.48 1.02 -9.25
CA TRP A 56 8.54 0.60 -10.28
C TRP A 56 7.16 1.22 -10.06
N TYR A 57 6.67 1.23 -8.82
CA TYR A 57 5.44 1.93 -8.46
C TYR A 57 5.52 3.41 -8.85
N ASP A 58 6.60 4.09 -8.46
CA ASP A 58 6.83 5.50 -8.78
C ASP A 58 6.88 5.76 -10.29
N TYR A 59 7.48 4.84 -11.05
CA TYR A 59 7.55 4.91 -12.51
C TYR A 59 6.18 4.67 -13.16
N TYR A 60 5.45 3.65 -12.72
CA TYR A 60 4.20 3.22 -13.33
C TYR A 60 3.06 4.20 -13.05
N PHE A 61 2.98 4.73 -11.83
CA PHE A 61 1.92 5.66 -11.43
C PHE A 61 2.26 7.12 -11.68
N ASN A 62 3.54 7.45 -11.82
CA ASN A 62 4.10 8.75 -12.23
C ASN A 62 3.31 9.97 -11.70
N CYS A 63 2.90 9.97 -10.43
CA CYS A 63 2.07 11.01 -9.79
C CYS A 63 0.74 11.40 -10.48
N ASP A 64 0.38 10.80 -11.62
CA ASP A 64 -0.69 11.27 -12.51
C ASP A 64 -1.91 10.35 -12.53
N ILE A 65 -1.69 9.07 -12.21
CA ILE A 65 -2.66 8.01 -12.40
C ILE A 65 -3.32 7.70 -11.06
N VAL A 66 -4.55 8.21 -10.87
CA VAL A 66 -5.38 8.05 -9.67
C VAL A 66 -4.80 8.69 -8.39
N PRO A 67 -4.56 10.02 -8.37
CA PRO A 67 -4.16 10.68 -7.13
C PRO A 67 -5.25 10.53 -6.07
N LEU A 68 -4.85 10.38 -4.80
CA LEU A 68 -5.80 10.19 -3.71
C LEU A 68 -6.74 11.40 -3.57
N ASN A 69 -8.04 11.12 -3.62
CA ASN A 69 -9.07 12.11 -3.31
C ASN A 69 -8.88 12.60 -1.88
N ARG A 70 -8.95 13.92 -1.70
CA ARG A 70 -8.96 14.55 -0.40
C ARG A 70 -10.35 14.39 0.19
N GLY A 71 -10.39 14.01 1.47
CA GLY A 71 -11.62 14.03 2.23
C GLY A 71 -12.11 15.47 2.44
N PRO A 72 -13.38 15.66 2.85
CA PRO A 72 -13.89 16.97 3.22
C PRO A 72 -12.99 17.62 4.27
N GLY A 73 -12.75 18.93 4.14
CA GLY A 73 -11.69 19.70 4.81
C GLY A 73 -11.75 19.80 6.34
N TYR A 74 -12.57 19.00 7.01
CA TYR A 74 -12.82 19.04 8.45
C TYR A 74 -12.16 17.87 9.21
N GLY A 75 -11.40 17.01 8.53
CA GLY A 75 -10.73 15.87 9.16
C GLY A 75 -9.46 16.27 9.92
N PRO A 76 -9.13 15.60 11.04
CA PRO A 76 -7.92 15.91 11.83
C PRO A 76 -6.62 15.69 11.03
N THR A 77 -6.66 14.84 10.00
CA THR A 77 -5.52 14.60 9.11
C THR A 77 -5.28 15.72 8.10
N GLN A 78 -6.21 16.68 7.94
CA GLN A 78 -6.09 17.75 6.96
C GLN A 78 -4.90 18.67 7.27
N LEU A 79 -4.62 18.91 8.56
CA LEU A 79 -3.53 19.78 9.02
C LEU A 79 -2.14 19.28 8.58
N PHE A 80 -1.99 17.98 8.40
CA PHE A 80 -0.72 17.34 8.05
C PHE A 80 -0.61 16.98 6.56
N LYS A 81 -1.66 17.23 5.78
CA LYS A 81 -1.66 16.91 4.35
C LYS A 81 -1.08 18.08 3.57
N PRO A 82 -0.08 17.87 2.70
CA PRO A 82 0.41 18.90 1.79
C PRO A 82 -0.69 19.33 0.81
N ASP A 83 -0.50 20.44 0.12
CA ASP A 83 -1.46 20.95 -0.88
C ASP A 83 -1.70 19.96 -2.02
N ALA A 84 -2.85 20.09 -2.68
CA ALA A 84 -3.20 19.26 -3.83
C ALA A 84 -2.28 19.57 -5.01
N HIS A 85 -1.60 18.54 -5.53
CA HIS A 85 -0.78 18.68 -6.74
C HIS A 85 -1.63 18.67 -8.01
N VAL A 86 -2.79 17.99 -7.98
CA VAL A 86 -3.79 17.98 -9.06
C VAL A 86 -5.18 18.30 -8.47
N PRO A 87 -5.51 19.58 -8.22
CA PRO A 87 -6.74 19.98 -7.52
C PRO A 87 -8.03 19.47 -8.19
N GLU A 88 -8.07 19.39 -9.53
CA GLU A 88 -9.26 18.92 -10.23
C GLU A 88 -9.61 17.45 -9.94
N LYS A 89 -8.61 16.59 -9.81
CA LYS A 89 -8.82 15.19 -9.43
C LYS A 89 -8.99 15.06 -7.92
N GLN A 90 -8.11 15.70 -7.15
CA GLN A 90 -8.00 15.47 -5.71
C GLN A 90 -9.07 16.18 -4.88
N GLU A 91 -9.56 17.35 -5.30
CA GLU A 91 -10.54 18.13 -4.55
C GLU A 91 -11.92 18.06 -5.20
N LYS A 92 -11.97 18.15 -6.54
CA LYS A 92 -13.23 18.16 -7.30
C LYS A 92 -13.66 16.76 -7.73
N GLY A 93 -12.87 15.72 -7.47
CA GLY A 93 -13.20 14.32 -7.78
C GLY A 93 -13.43 14.05 -9.27
N LYS A 94 -12.85 14.86 -10.17
CA LYS A 94 -13.03 14.73 -11.62
C LYS A 94 -12.14 13.63 -12.20
N ASP A 95 -12.41 12.39 -11.83
CA ASP A 95 -11.73 11.23 -12.40
C ASP A 95 -12.12 11.03 -13.86
N THR A 96 -11.15 10.66 -14.70
CA THR A 96 -11.44 10.19 -16.06
C THR A 96 -11.97 8.75 -16.03
N PRO A 97 -12.69 8.28 -17.07
CA PRO A 97 -13.08 6.87 -17.17
C PRO A 97 -11.90 5.90 -17.06
N LEU A 98 -10.74 6.29 -17.61
CA LEU A 98 -9.50 5.53 -17.50
C LEU A 98 -8.98 5.45 -16.06
N ASP A 99 -9.07 6.54 -15.30
CA ASP A 99 -8.70 6.57 -13.87
C ASP A 99 -9.58 5.62 -13.06
N ALA A 100 -10.89 5.62 -13.30
CA ALA A 100 -11.84 4.72 -12.67
C ALA A 100 -11.53 3.25 -13.00
N GLN A 101 -11.31 2.94 -14.29
CA GLN A 101 -10.97 1.59 -14.73
C GLN A 101 -9.68 1.08 -14.08
N ARG A 102 -8.62 1.90 -14.07
CA ARG A 102 -7.34 1.55 -13.44
C ARG A 102 -7.49 1.34 -11.94
N ARG A 103 -8.24 2.19 -11.25
CA ARG A 103 -8.56 2.02 -9.82
C ARG A 103 -9.24 0.69 -9.56
N HIS A 104 -10.29 0.36 -10.32
CA HIS A 104 -10.99 -0.92 -10.15
C HIS A 104 -10.07 -2.11 -10.43
N PHE A 105 -9.27 -2.05 -11.49
CA PHE A 105 -8.30 -3.09 -11.81
C PHE A 105 -7.31 -3.34 -10.65
N LEU A 106 -6.73 -2.26 -10.09
CA LEU A 106 -5.78 -2.38 -8.98
C LEU A 106 -6.43 -2.94 -7.71
N ILE A 107 -7.64 -2.49 -7.40
CA ILE A 107 -8.42 -3.03 -6.28
C ILE A 107 -8.64 -4.53 -6.50
N SER A 108 -9.08 -4.95 -7.69
CA SER A 108 -9.31 -6.36 -8.02
C SER A 108 -8.04 -7.20 -7.92
N VAL A 109 -6.91 -6.72 -8.45
CA VAL A 109 -5.62 -7.41 -8.36
C VAL A 109 -5.18 -7.54 -6.90
N MET A 110 -5.29 -6.49 -6.09
CA MET A 110 -4.95 -6.55 -4.67
C MET A 110 -5.84 -7.57 -3.92
N HIS A 111 -7.13 -7.62 -4.22
CA HIS A 111 -8.03 -8.58 -3.57
C HIS A 111 -7.69 -10.02 -3.97
N LEU A 112 -7.40 -10.26 -5.25
CA LEU A 112 -7.09 -11.60 -5.76
C LEU A 112 -5.70 -12.10 -5.34
N ALA A 113 -4.69 -11.23 -5.42
CA ALA A 113 -3.30 -11.63 -5.21
C ALA A 113 -2.85 -11.57 -3.75
N LEU A 114 -3.52 -10.76 -2.91
CA LEU A 114 -3.09 -10.52 -1.52
C LEU A 114 -4.17 -10.85 -0.49
N ILE A 115 -5.34 -10.19 -0.56
CA ILE A 115 -6.36 -10.32 0.49
C ILE A 115 -6.97 -11.73 0.52
N SER A 116 -7.41 -12.25 -0.63
CA SER A 116 -8.05 -13.56 -0.71
C SER A 116 -7.12 -14.71 -0.30
N PRO A 117 -5.86 -14.79 -0.79
CA PRO A 117 -4.93 -15.82 -0.34
C PRO A 117 -4.61 -15.74 1.15
N LEU A 118 -4.46 -14.53 1.71
CA LEU A 118 -4.21 -14.34 3.14
C LEU A 118 -5.38 -14.85 3.99
N LEU A 119 -6.61 -14.49 3.63
CA LEU A 119 -7.80 -14.98 4.32
C LEU A 119 -7.97 -16.49 4.16
N GLY A 120 -7.70 -17.03 2.97
CA GLY A 120 -7.69 -18.47 2.71
C GLY A 120 -6.67 -19.20 3.59
N TYR A 121 -5.45 -18.67 3.71
CA TYR A 121 -4.41 -19.21 4.59
C TYR A 121 -4.87 -19.25 6.04
N ILE A 122 -5.45 -18.16 6.56
CA ILE A 122 -5.97 -18.11 7.94
C ILE A 122 -7.11 -19.13 8.13
N ALA A 123 -8.00 -19.24 7.15
CA ALA A 123 -9.13 -20.17 7.19
C ALA A 123 -8.72 -21.65 7.17
N VAL A 124 -7.63 -22.00 6.48
CA VAL A 124 -7.10 -23.37 6.39
C VAL A 124 -6.25 -23.72 7.62
N TYR A 125 -5.33 -22.83 8.02
CA TYR A 125 -4.32 -23.11 9.04
C TYR A 125 -4.69 -22.67 10.46
N ARG A 126 -5.97 -22.35 10.73
CA ARG A 126 -6.56 -21.82 11.99
C ARG A 126 -5.76 -22.03 13.29
N LYS A 127 -5.34 -23.27 13.59
CA LYS A 127 -4.63 -23.66 14.83
C LYS A 127 -3.16 -23.22 14.89
N GLN A 128 -2.54 -22.97 13.75
CA GLN A 128 -1.14 -22.56 13.60
C GLN A 128 -0.99 -21.02 13.50
N ILE A 129 -2.10 -20.31 13.32
CA ILE A 129 -2.12 -18.85 13.21
C ILE A 129 -1.90 -18.22 14.58
N ASN A 130 -1.09 -17.17 14.62
CA ASN A 130 -0.87 -16.41 15.84
C ASN A 130 -2.20 -15.79 16.33
N PRO A 131 -2.61 -15.98 17.60
CA PRO A 131 -3.86 -15.46 18.12
C PRO A 131 -4.06 -13.95 17.92
N ILE A 132 -2.98 -13.16 17.83
CA ILE A 132 -3.05 -11.71 17.56
C ILE A 132 -3.67 -11.38 16.19
N THR A 133 -3.67 -12.32 15.25
CA THR A 133 -4.27 -12.16 13.93
C THR A 133 -5.77 -11.90 14.02
N TYR A 134 -6.50 -12.51 14.96
CA TYR A 134 -7.96 -12.33 15.07
C TYR A 134 -8.37 -10.92 15.53
N PRO A 135 -7.75 -10.32 16.57
CA PRO A 135 -7.95 -8.90 16.88
C PRO A 135 -7.64 -7.97 15.70
N ILE A 136 -6.55 -8.22 14.95
CA ILE A 136 -6.20 -7.41 13.78
C ILE A 136 -7.28 -7.52 12.70
N LEU A 137 -7.75 -8.74 12.40
CA LEU A 137 -8.86 -8.95 11.47
C LEU A 137 -10.15 -8.29 11.95
N GLY A 138 -10.45 -8.33 13.25
CA GLY A 138 -11.62 -7.67 13.82
C GLY A 138 -11.57 -6.15 13.65
N VAL A 139 -10.43 -5.53 13.94
CA VAL A 139 -10.22 -4.08 13.71
C VAL A 139 -10.33 -3.75 12.22
N LEU A 140 -9.72 -4.56 11.35
CA LEU A 140 -9.82 -4.38 9.90
C LEU A 140 -11.27 -4.44 9.43
N ALA A 141 -12.03 -5.44 9.89
CA ALA A 141 -13.44 -5.59 9.56
C ALA A 141 -14.27 -4.38 9.99
N LEU A 142 -14.03 -3.83 11.19
CA LEU A 142 -14.70 -2.62 11.67
C LEU A 142 -14.42 -1.41 10.77
N PHE A 143 -13.14 -1.18 10.41
CA PHE A 143 -12.78 -0.06 9.51
C PHE A 143 -13.36 -0.24 8.11
N THR A 144 -13.30 -1.44 7.55
CA THR A 144 -13.87 -1.77 6.23
C THR A 144 -15.38 -1.57 6.24
N ALA A 145 -16.09 -2.10 7.25
CA ALA A 145 -17.53 -1.94 7.38
C ALA A 145 -17.93 -0.46 7.56
N GLY A 146 -17.18 0.30 8.38
CA GLY A 146 -17.42 1.73 8.57
C GLY A 146 -17.23 2.53 7.28
N TYR A 147 -16.14 2.28 6.55
CA TYR A 147 -15.86 2.98 5.29
C TYR A 147 -16.89 2.65 4.20
N HIS A 148 -17.13 1.36 3.94
CA HIS A 148 -18.06 0.95 2.88
C HIS A 148 -19.53 1.22 3.27
N GLY A 149 -19.90 0.97 4.52
CA GLY A 149 -21.23 1.29 5.05
C GLY A 149 -21.51 2.79 4.98
N GLY A 150 -20.58 3.64 5.42
CA GLY A 150 -20.70 5.09 5.30
C GLY A 150 -20.84 5.55 3.85
N LYS A 151 -20.05 4.98 2.93
CA LYS A 151 -20.17 5.30 1.49
C LYS A 151 -21.52 4.89 0.91
N ILE A 152 -22.07 3.73 1.31
CA ILE A 152 -23.40 3.30 0.89
C ILE A 152 -24.46 4.31 1.36
N LEU A 153 -24.42 4.71 2.64
CA LEU A 153 -25.37 5.66 3.21
C LEU A 153 -25.31 7.04 2.54
N ILE A 154 -24.11 7.52 2.22
CA ILE A 154 -23.92 8.83 1.55
C ILE A 154 -24.42 8.76 0.10
N ASN A 155 -24.20 7.65 -0.60
CA ASN A 155 -24.58 7.51 -2.02
C ASN A 155 -26.03 7.06 -2.22
N SER A 156 -26.75 6.67 -1.17
CA SER A 156 -28.17 6.28 -1.24
C SER A 156 -29.14 7.46 -1.13
N HIS A 157 -28.63 8.68 -0.96
CA HIS A 157 -29.36 9.95 -0.94
C HIS A 157 -28.86 10.86 -2.07
#